data_AF-A0A7V3PRC1-F1
#
_entry.id   AF-A0A7V3PRC1-F1
#
_cell.length_a   1.000
_cell.length_b   1.000
_cell.length_c   1.000
_cell.angle_alpha   90.00
_cell.angle_beta   90.00
_cell.angle_gamma   90.00
#
_symmetry.space_group_name_H-M   'P 1'
#
loop_
_entity.id
_entity.type
_entity.pdbx_description
1 polymer ?
#
loop_
_entity_poly.entity_id
_entity_poly.type
_entity_poly.pdbx_seq_one_letter_code
_entity_poly.pdbx_strand_id
1 'polypeptide(L)'
;MPSPLLPKTLPPPPRLAAGDLVACDFDGTISVEDVGLAVITALGDPRAWDLEYQWRRGEIDSRQCLLGQWGLLNWPEDRLLAFFDSLPLDEGFRELWELTLARNARLLILSDGLDLYLDRMLSRLGYAACDGEAVLSTDFGSCVPRFANHAEYRQGRLVLSFPYSSEACPDCANCKLLHLTRLRPHFRRVIYIGDGHSDRCPARHATTVFAKSHLAQILAAEGVPYREFENLSQVAAMLSGAGASGDFEILDHAADYAVRAWGRDLSSLISAAARGMLSFIADTEGLKPTQTLTLDVQAESVEYLVHHCLRALLYLVQDGQLPVTLSVSASDFPPSAQLEVGVVPIASARDRLRGEIKAVTYHNLAVRREADRLSIEVVFDT
;
A
#
# COMPACT_ATOMS: atom_id res chain seq x y z
N MET A 1 -32.02 6.46 14.39
CA MET A 1 -31.37 6.54 13.07
C MET A 1 -30.75 5.19 12.82
N PRO A 2 -31.04 4.50 11.70
CA PRO A 2 -30.38 3.24 11.42
C PRO A 2 -28.88 3.51 11.25
N SER A 3 -28.06 2.72 11.94
CA SER A 3 -26.60 2.71 11.75
C SER A 3 -26.29 2.57 10.26
N PRO A 4 -25.34 3.33 9.69
CA PRO A 4 -24.88 3.04 8.35
C PRO A 4 -24.35 1.60 8.39
N LEU A 5 -24.91 0.75 7.53
CA LEU A 5 -24.43 -0.60 7.29
C LEU A 5 -22.96 -0.45 6.86
N LEU A 6 -22.04 -0.85 7.74
CA LEU A 6 -20.64 -1.06 7.36
C LEU A 6 -20.62 -1.89 6.07
N PRO A 7 -19.78 -1.56 5.08
CA PRO A 7 -19.79 -2.25 3.81
C PRO A 7 -19.58 -3.75 4.04
N LYS A 8 -20.31 -4.57 3.29
CA LYS A 8 -19.93 -5.97 3.02
C LYS A 8 -18.42 -6.00 2.76
N THR A 9 -17.70 -6.84 3.47
CA THR A 9 -16.24 -6.99 3.30
C THR A 9 -15.91 -7.03 1.81
N LEU A 10 -15.06 -6.09 1.37
CA LEU A 10 -14.63 -6.06 -0.02
C LEU A 10 -13.97 -7.40 -0.33
N PRO A 11 -14.20 -8.00 -1.52
CA PRO A 11 -13.43 -9.17 -1.94
C PRO A 11 -11.93 -8.85 -1.85
N PRO A 12 -11.02 -9.83 -1.79
CA PRO A 12 -9.59 -9.55 -1.73
C PRO A 12 -9.14 -8.63 -2.88
N PRO A 13 -8.10 -7.79 -2.67
CA PRO A 13 -7.55 -6.96 -3.73
C PRO A 13 -7.17 -7.86 -4.91
N PRO A 14 -7.53 -7.48 -6.14
CA PRO A 14 -7.20 -8.33 -7.25
C PRO A 14 -5.70 -8.28 -7.52
N ARG A 15 -5.13 -9.42 -7.87
CA ARG A 15 -3.73 -9.49 -8.29
C ARG A 15 -3.48 -8.62 -9.51
N LEU A 16 -2.40 -7.86 -9.50
CA LEU A 16 -1.94 -7.05 -10.62
C LEU A 16 -1.56 -7.98 -11.77
N ALA A 17 -2.05 -7.65 -12.96
CA ALA A 17 -1.89 -8.45 -14.16
C ALA A 17 -1.56 -7.56 -15.38
N ALA A 18 -1.13 -8.20 -16.45
CA ALA A 18 -0.82 -7.51 -17.70
C ALA A 18 -2.02 -6.71 -18.22
N GLY A 19 -1.75 -5.49 -18.67
CA GLY A 19 -2.77 -4.56 -19.16
C GLY A 19 -3.56 -3.83 -18.07
N ASP A 20 -3.22 -3.97 -16.80
CA ASP A 20 -3.74 -3.11 -15.73
C ASP A 20 -3.02 -1.75 -15.72
N LEU A 21 -3.74 -0.68 -15.37
CA LEU A 21 -3.17 0.64 -15.07
C LEU A 21 -3.25 0.92 -13.56
N VAL A 22 -2.12 1.24 -12.95
CA VAL A 22 -2.02 1.82 -11.61
C VAL A 22 -1.82 3.32 -11.76
N ALA A 23 -2.84 4.10 -11.41
CA ALA A 23 -2.76 5.54 -11.35
C ALA A 23 -2.54 5.97 -9.90
N CYS A 24 -1.44 6.65 -9.63
CA CYS A 24 -1.01 7.02 -8.29
C CYS A 24 -0.94 8.54 -8.16
N ASP A 25 -1.50 9.08 -7.07
CA ASP A 25 -1.20 10.44 -6.67
C ASP A 25 0.26 10.59 -6.22
N PHE A 26 0.76 11.82 -6.19
CA PHE A 26 2.07 12.16 -5.68
C PHE A 26 2.00 12.78 -4.28
N ASP A 27 1.38 13.95 -4.16
CA ASP A 27 1.38 14.76 -2.94
C ASP A 27 0.57 14.10 -1.84
N GLY A 28 1.20 13.77 -0.70
CA GLY A 28 0.55 13.05 0.40
C GLY A 28 0.46 11.54 0.18
N THR A 29 0.80 11.05 -1.02
CA THR A 29 0.80 9.62 -1.38
C THR A 29 2.21 9.06 -1.58
N ILE A 30 2.97 9.53 -2.57
CA ILE A 30 4.40 9.18 -2.78
C ILE A 30 5.27 10.06 -1.90
N SER A 31 5.00 11.36 -1.84
CA SER A 31 5.49 12.17 -0.72
C SER A 31 4.66 11.84 0.51
N VAL A 32 5.30 11.64 1.66
CA VAL A 32 4.58 11.25 2.88
C VAL A 32 3.65 12.38 3.34
N GLU A 33 4.04 13.63 3.07
CA GLU A 33 3.28 14.84 3.32
C GLU A 33 2.91 15.51 1.99
N ASP A 34 1.80 16.25 1.95
CA ASP A 34 1.44 17.09 0.80
C ASP A 34 2.47 18.24 0.67
N VAL A 35 3.17 18.30 -0.47
CA VAL A 35 4.28 19.24 -0.66
C VAL A 35 3.79 20.68 -0.71
N GLY A 36 2.63 20.92 -1.33
CA GLY A 36 2.01 22.25 -1.38
C GLY A 36 1.65 22.74 0.02
N LEU A 37 1.00 21.89 0.82
CA LEU A 37 0.67 22.20 2.22
C LEU A 37 1.92 22.44 3.07
N ALA A 38 2.95 21.61 2.91
CA ALA A 38 4.22 21.79 3.62
C ALA A 38 4.87 23.15 3.28
N VAL A 39 4.85 23.55 2.01
CA VAL A 39 5.39 24.84 1.55
C VAL A 39 4.61 26.02 2.13
N ILE A 40 3.28 26.04 2.04
CA ILE A 40 2.49 27.17 2.57
C ILE A 40 2.55 27.24 4.10
N THR A 41 2.70 26.09 4.78
CA THR A 41 2.93 26.03 6.22
C THR A 41 4.26 26.69 6.58
N ALA A 42 5.33 26.31 5.88
CA ALA A 42 6.66 26.86 6.12
C ALA A 42 6.81 28.33 5.69
N LEU A 43 5.99 28.79 4.73
CA LEU A 43 5.87 30.21 4.38
C LEU A 43 5.32 31.04 5.54
N GLY A 44 4.38 30.47 6.30
CA GLY A 44 3.78 31.12 7.48
C GLY A 44 2.89 32.32 7.16
N ASP A 45 2.47 32.49 5.90
CA ASP A 45 1.56 33.56 5.47
C ASP A 45 0.10 33.07 5.51
N PRO A 46 -0.76 33.64 6.38
CA PRO A 46 -2.15 33.22 6.49
C PRO A 46 -2.93 33.27 5.17
N ARG A 47 -2.55 34.16 4.25
CA ARG A 47 -3.21 34.29 2.94
C ARG A 47 -3.11 33.02 2.11
N ALA A 48 -2.02 32.26 2.26
CA ALA A 48 -1.84 31.01 1.54
C ALA A 48 -2.83 29.93 2.03
N TRP A 49 -3.08 29.89 3.34
CA TRP A 49 -4.11 29.02 3.93
C TRP A 49 -5.53 29.46 3.60
N ASP A 50 -5.79 30.78 3.53
CA ASP A 50 -7.10 31.28 3.11
C ASP A 50 -7.46 30.81 1.69
N LEU A 51 -6.48 30.81 0.77
CA LEU A 51 -6.64 30.28 -0.59
C LEU A 51 -6.92 28.76 -0.57
N GLU A 52 -6.21 28.00 0.26
CA GLU A 52 -6.45 26.56 0.44
C GLU A 52 -7.88 26.28 0.89
N TYR A 53 -8.39 27.04 1.87
CA TYR A 53 -9.76 26.89 2.35
C TYR A 53 -10.81 27.36 1.34
N GLN A 54 -10.54 28.40 0.55
CA GLN A 54 -11.42 28.80 -0.56
C GLN A 54 -11.52 27.70 -1.61
N TRP A 55 -10.38 27.11 -1.99
CA TRP A 55 -10.34 26.01 -2.96
C TRP A 55 -11.10 24.78 -2.47
N ARG A 56 -10.88 24.33 -1.23
CA ARG A 56 -11.61 23.20 -0.63
C ARG A 56 -13.12 23.42 -0.53
N ARG A 57 -13.56 24.68 -0.43
CA ARG A 57 -14.99 25.08 -0.44
C ARG A 57 -15.55 25.24 -1.86
N GLY A 58 -14.72 25.13 -2.91
CA GLY A 58 -15.11 25.34 -4.30
C GLY A 58 -15.36 26.81 -4.66
N GLU A 59 -14.81 27.76 -3.89
CA GLU A 59 -14.96 29.19 -4.15
C GLU A 59 -13.98 29.69 -5.23
N ILE A 60 -12.85 29.00 -5.37
CA ILE A 60 -11.84 29.22 -6.42
C ILE A 60 -11.43 27.88 -7.02
N ASP A 61 -11.00 27.88 -8.28
CA ASP A 61 -10.45 26.70 -8.94
C ASP A 61 -9.00 26.42 -8.49
N SER A 62 -8.47 25.22 -8.77
CA SER A 62 -7.12 24.86 -8.31
C SER A 62 -6.01 25.67 -9.02
N ARG A 63 -6.26 26.24 -10.20
CA ARG A 63 -5.29 27.14 -10.87
C ARG A 63 -5.17 28.44 -10.09
N GLN A 64 -6.29 29.04 -9.69
CA GLN A 64 -6.35 30.23 -8.87
C GLN A 64 -5.68 29.99 -7.51
N CYS A 65 -5.95 28.82 -6.90
CA CYS A 65 -5.31 28.41 -5.66
C CYS A 65 -3.78 28.34 -5.80
N LEU A 66 -3.29 27.58 -6.79
CA LEU A 66 -1.86 27.42 -7.04
C LEU A 66 -1.17 28.74 -7.38
N LEU A 67 -1.74 29.55 -8.29
CA LEU A 67 -1.19 30.87 -8.62
C LEU A 67 -1.12 31.79 -7.40
N GLY A 68 -2.16 31.77 -6.57
CA GLY A 68 -2.22 32.59 -5.36
C GLY A 68 -1.20 32.14 -4.30
N GLN A 69 -1.16 30.84 -3.98
CA GLN A 69 -0.27 30.29 -2.95
C GLN A 69 1.20 30.42 -3.36
N TRP A 70 1.56 29.92 -4.53
CA TRP A 70 2.94 29.92 -5.00
C TRP A 70 3.41 31.32 -5.40
N GLY A 71 2.50 32.23 -5.76
CA GLY A 71 2.80 33.64 -6.00
C GLY A 71 3.18 34.43 -4.74
N LEU A 72 2.89 33.92 -3.55
CA LEU A 72 3.32 34.52 -2.27
C LEU A 72 4.77 34.17 -1.92
N LEU A 73 5.35 33.15 -2.55
CA LEU A 73 6.73 32.74 -2.28
C LEU A 73 7.72 33.78 -2.81
N ASN A 74 8.60 34.22 -1.92
CA ASN A 74 9.77 35.05 -2.24
C ASN A 74 11.09 34.32 -1.95
N TRP A 75 11.04 32.99 -1.85
CA TRP A 75 12.20 32.19 -1.50
C TRP A 75 13.18 32.09 -2.67
N PRO A 76 14.49 32.24 -2.42
CA PRO A 76 15.52 31.84 -3.37
C PRO A 76 15.33 30.40 -3.85
N GLU A 77 15.69 30.13 -5.11
CA GLU A 77 15.53 28.81 -5.73
C GLU A 77 16.23 27.71 -4.94
N ASP A 78 17.49 27.92 -4.55
CA ASP A 78 18.27 26.99 -3.74
C ASP A 78 17.59 26.66 -2.40
N ARG A 79 17.00 27.66 -1.73
CA ARG A 79 16.22 27.44 -0.50
C ARG A 79 15.00 26.56 -0.76
N LEU A 80 14.26 26.80 -1.85
CA LEU A 80 13.06 26.04 -2.15
C LEU A 80 13.41 24.59 -2.54
N LEU A 81 14.44 24.39 -3.36
CA LEU A 81 14.92 23.06 -3.74
C LEU A 81 15.42 22.28 -2.51
N ALA A 82 16.17 22.92 -1.61
CA ALA A 82 16.59 22.30 -0.35
C ALA A 82 15.40 21.95 0.57
N PHE A 83 14.33 22.76 0.55
CA PHE A 83 13.11 22.43 1.27
C PHE A 83 12.46 21.16 0.71
N PHE A 84 12.32 21.03 -0.62
CA PHE A 84 11.83 19.79 -1.23
C PHE A 84 12.70 18.57 -0.90
N ASP A 85 14.02 18.73 -0.83
CA ASP A 85 14.93 17.66 -0.45
C ASP A 85 14.77 17.19 1.00
N SER A 86 14.27 18.07 1.87
CA SER A 86 14.03 17.73 3.28
C SER A 86 12.76 16.91 3.50
N LEU A 87 11.82 16.93 2.54
CA LEU A 87 10.54 16.24 2.68
C LEU A 87 10.71 14.72 2.52
N PRO A 88 10.04 13.92 3.38
CA PRO A 88 10.08 12.46 3.32
C PRO A 88 9.29 11.89 2.14
N LEU A 89 9.80 10.77 1.61
CA LEU A 89 9.20 9.98 0.54
C LEU A 89 8.87 8.58 1.05
N ASP A 90 7.79 8.01 0.53
CA ASP A 90 7.43 6.62 0.78
C ASP A 90 8.30 5.72 -0.11
N GLU A 91 9.32 5.09 0.48
CA GLU A 91 10.22 4.17 -0.23
C GLU A 91 9.48 2.97 -0.84
N GLY A 92 8.28 2.64 -0.33
CA GLY A 92 7.40 1.61 -0.86
C GLY A 92 6.95 1.83 -2.31
N PHE A 93 7.19 3.03 -2.85
CA PHE A 93 7.03 3.31 -4.27
C PHE A 93 7.92 2.39 -5.14
N ARG A 94 9.12 2.01 -4.66
CA ARG A 94 10.03 1.14 -5.41
C ARG A 94 9.41 -0.23 -5.66
N GLU A 95 8.87 -0.84 -4.61
CA GLU A 95 8.23 -2.15 -4.68
C GLU A 95 6.97 -2.10 -5.56
N LEU A 96 6.19 -1.02 -5.46
CA LEU A 96 5.03 -0.83 -6.32
C LEU A 96 5.44 -0.70 -7.80
N TRP A 97 6.46 0.11 -8.09
CA TRP A 97 7.00 0.28 -9.43
C TRP A 97 7.52 -1.04 -10.02
N GLU A 98 8.39 -1.73 -9.28
CA GLU A 98 8.96 -3.03 -9.68
C GLU A 98 7.88 -4.09 -9.90
N LEU A 99 6.85 -4.12 -9.05
CA LEU A 99 5.71 -5.01 -9.23
C LEU A 99 4.99 -4.73 -10.55
N THR A 100 4.80 -3.46 -10.93
CA THR A 100 4.13 -3.13 -12.20
C THR A 100 4.94 -3.61 -13.40
N LEU A 101 6.26 -3.47 -13.36
CA LEU A 101 7.16 -4.00 -14.39
C LEU A 101 7.08 -5.53 -14.46
N ALA A 102 7.20 -6.20 -13.32
CA ALA A 102 7.18 -7.66 -13.22
C ALA A 102 5.85 -8.28 -13.72
N ARG A 103 4.74 -7.55 -13.61
CA ARG A 103 3.40 -8.00 -14.02
C ARG A 103 2.99 -7.49 -15.40
N ASN A 104 3.86 -6.77 -16.10
CA ASN A 104 3.55 -6.10 -17.37
C ASN A 104 2.29 -5.22 -17.28
N ALA A 105 2.09 -4.60 -16.11
CA ALA A 105 1.13 -3.55 -15.88
C ALA A 105 1.78 -2.18 -16.17
N ARG A 106 1.00 -1.11 -16.13
CA ARG A 106 1.51 0.26 -16.23
C ARG A 106 1.29 1.00 -14.92
N LEU A 107 2.25 1.86 -14.57
CA LEU A 107 2.11 2.84 -13.49
C LEU A 107 2.24 4.24 -14.08
N LEU A 108 1.35 5.14 -13.66
CA LEU A 108 1.32 6.55 -14.03
C LEU A 108 1.09 7.40 -12.79
N ILE A 109 1.84 8.50 -12.66
CA ILE A 109 1.59 9.50 -11.64
C ILE A 109 0.60 10.55 -12.17
N LEU A 110 -0.45 10.83 -11.40
CA LEU A 110 -1.42 11.89 -11.66
C LEU A 110 -1.42 12.88 -10.49
N SER A 111 -0.80 14.04 -10.67
CA SER A 111 -0.70 15.07 -9.63
C SER A 111 -1.35 16.38 -10.09
N ASP A 112 -2.17 17.00 -9.24
CA ASP A 112 -2.62 18.39 -9.46
C ASP A 112 -1.58 19.42 -8.94
N GLY A 113 -0.42 18.94 -8.53
CA GLY A 113 0.73 19.69 -8.08
C GLY A 113 1.68 20.09 -9.20
N LEU A 114 2.93 20.44 -8.82
CA LEU A 114 3.93 20.99 -9.74
C LEU A 114 5.05 19.99 -10.04
N ASP A 115 5.45 19.92 -11.29
CA ASP A 115 6.53 19.06 -11.74
C ASP A 115 7.90 19.38 -11.13
N LEU A 116 8.16 20.65 -10.81
CA LEU A 116 9.42 21.12 -10.24
C LEU A 116 9.88 20.30 -9.02
N TYR A 117 8.99 20.09 -8.03
CA TYR A 117 9.33 19.28 -6.86
C TYR A 117 9.14 17.79 -7.13
N LEU A 118 8.12 17.42 -7.91
CA LEU A 118 7.80 16.03 -8.20
C LEU A 118 8.99 15.33 -8.85
N ASP A 119 9.58 15.93 -9.90
CA ASP A 119 10.72 15.37 -10.63
C ASP A 119 11.95 15.26 -9.76
N ARG A 120 12.22 16.32 -8.98
CA ARG A 120 13.34 16.35 -8.06
C ARG A 120 13.22 15.25 -7.01
N MET A 121 12.04 15.09 -6.43
CA MET A 121 11.78 14.11 -5.39
C MET A 121 11.81 12.67 -5.95
N LEU A 122 11.26 12.41 -7.14
CA LEU A 122 11.42 11.11 -7.80
C LEU A 122 12.89 10.78 -8.10
N SER A 123 13.70 11.78 -8.47
CA SER A 123 15.13 11.56 -8.71
C SER A 123 15.88 11.13 -7.44
N ARG A 124 15.44 11.56 -6.25
CA ARG A 124 15.98 11.07 -4.95
C ARG A 124 15.65 9.60 -4.71
N LEU A 125 14.53 9.11 -5.24
CA LEU A 125 14.21 7.68 -5.29
C LEU A 125 14.94 6.95 -6.43
N GLY A 126 15.78 7.63 -7.22
CA GLY A 126 16.52 7.03 -8.33
C GLY A 126 15.71 6.84 -9.61
N TYR A 127 14.57 7.52 -9.74
CA TYR A 127 13.73 7.45 -10.92
C TYR A 127 13.75 8.77 -11.72
N ALA A 128 13.89 8.66 -13.03
CA ALA A 128 13.65 9.77 -13.94
C ALA A 128 12.15 9.84 -14.26
N ALA A 129 11.57 11.03 -14.19
CA ALA A 129 10.21 11.27 -14.66
C ALA A 129 10.18 11.52 -16.17
N CYS A 130 9.04 11.25 -16.80
CA CYS A 130 8.80 11.58 -18.20
C CYS A 130 7.35 11.98 -18.43
N ASP A 131 7.08 12.44 -19.66
CA ASP A 131 5.73 12.82 -20.09
C ASP A 131 4.72 11.68 -19.88
N GLY A 132 3.53 12.02 -19.41
CA GLY A 132 2.50 11.05 -19.05
C GLY A 132 2.03 10.18 -20.22
N GLU A 133 2.15 10.65 -21.47
CA GLU A 133 1.84 9.83 -22.66
C GLU A 133 2.74 8.60 -22.79
N ALA A 134 3.94 8.63 -22.19
CA ALA A 134 4.85 7.49 -22.19
C ALA A 134 4.26 6.25 -21.49
N VAL A 135 3.18 6.38 -20.71
CA VAL A 135 2.44 5.23 -20.16
C VAL A 135 1.91 4.27 -21.25
N LEU A 136 1.62 4.80 -22.45
CA LEU A 136 1.17 4.04 -23.62
C LEU A 136 2.33 3.53 -24.48
N SER A 137 3.57 3.90 -24.16
CA SER A 137 4.76 3.47 -24.90
C SER A 137 5.01 1.97 -24.77
N THR A 138 5.65 1.41 -25.80
CA THR A 138 6.21 0.05 -25.76
C THR A 138 7.47 -0.02 -24.92
N ASP A 139 8.24 1.08 -24.83
CA ASP A 139 9.43 1.21 -23.98
C ASP A 139 9.03 1.69 -22.57
N PHE A 140 8.27 0.88 -21.86
CA PHE A 140 7.88 1.17 -20.47
C PHE A 140 8.93 0.65 -19.50
N GLY A 141 9.23 1.45 -18.47
CA GLY A 141 10.21 1.12 -17.43
C GLY A 141 11.49 1.97 -17.47
N SER A 142 11.74 2.71 -18.56
CA SER A 142 12.89 3.61 -18.68
C SER A 142 12.72 4.92 -17.90
N CYS A 143 11.48 5.31 -17.61
CA CYS A 143 11.11 6.49 -16.84
C CYS A 143 9.73 6.30 -16.21
N VAL A 144 9.41 7.08 -15.18
CA VAL A 144 8.10 7.12 -14.53
C VAL A 144 7.23 8.16 -15.25
N PRO A 145 6.18 7.76 -15.98
CA PRO A 145 5.31 8.70 -16.67
C PRO A 145 4.49 9.48 -15.64
N ARG A 146 4.27 10.78 -15.91
CA ARG A 146 3.45 11.64 -15.06
C ARG A 146 2.66 12.70 -15.81
N PHE A 147 1.49 13.05 -15.30
CA PHE A 147 0.81 14.30 -15.63
C PHE A 147 0.82 15.20 -14.39
N ALA A 148 1.38 16.40 -14.52
CA ALA A 148 1.44 17.42 -13.48
C ALA A 148 1.37 18.82 -14.10
N ASN A 149 1.09 19.85 -13.29
CA ASN A 149 1.25 21.24 -13.71
C ASN A 149 2.75 21.58 -13.78
N HIS A 150 3.10 22.63 -14.52
CA HIS A 150 4.49 23.01 -14.72
C HIS A 150 4.87 24.21 -13.87
N ALA A 151 6.06 24.17 -13.26
CA ALA A 151 6.68 25.32 -12.63
C ALA A 151 8.16 25.44 -12.95
N GLU A 152 8.61 26.67 -13.14
CA GLU A 152 10.00 27.00 -13.42
C GLU A 152 10.39 28.33 -12.76
N TYR A 153 11.67 28.46 -12.40
CA TYR A 153 12.22 29.74 -11.97
C TYR A 153 12.58 30.60 -13.17
N ARG A 154 11.98 31.78 -13.26
CA ARG A 154 12.34 32.83 -14.24
C ARG A 154 12.58 34.13 -13.52
N GLN A 155 13.78 34.68 -13.68
CA GLN A 155 14.17 35.98 -13.11
C GLN A 155 13.89 36.10 -11.59
N GLY A 156 14.16 35.02 -10.84
CA GLY A 156 13.98 34.99 -9.39
C GLY A 156 12.53 34.85 -8.91
N ARG A 157 11.60 34.45 -9.80
CA ARG A 157 10.20 34.17 -9.46
C ARG A 157 9.77 32.82 -10.04
N LEU A 158 8.87 32.14 -9.35
CA LEU A 158 8.18 30.98 -9.88
C LEU A 158 7.14 31.41 -10.93
N VAL A 159 7.20 30.79 -12.09
CA VAL A 159 6.21 30.92 -13.15
C VAL A 159 5.53 29.57 -13.32
N LEU A 160 4.21 29.56 -13.19
CA LEU A 160 3.39 28.37 -13.31
C LEU A 160 2.71 28.33 -14.67
N SER A 161 2.53 27.13 -15.23
CA SER A 161 1.66 26.89 -16.38
C SER A 161 0.87 25.60 -16.22
N PHE A 162 -0.31 25.56 -16.84
CA PHE A 162 -1.33 24.53 -16.63
C PHE A 162 -1.66 23.83 -17.95
N PRO A 163 -0.75 23.00 -18.48
CA PRO A 163 -0.86 22.42 -19.83
C PRO A 163 -2.07 21.48 -20.00
N TYR A 164 -2.61 20.98 -18.89
CA TYR A 164 -3.72 20.02 -18.87
C TYR A 164 -5.04 20.62 -18.35
N SER A 165 -5.11 21.95 -18.26
CA SER A 165 -6.36 22.64 -17.96
C SER A 165 -7.39 22.42 -19.08
N SER A 166 -8.65 22.26 -18.72
CA SER A 166 -9.70 21.91 -19.68
C SER A 166 -11.03 22.55 -19.31
N GLU A 167 -11.76 23.04 -20.32
CA GLU A 167 -13.14 23.55 -20.14
C GLU A 167 -14.10 22.44 -19.67
N ALA A 168 -13.79 21.17 -19.92
CA ALA A 168 -14.60 20.05 -19.45
C ALA A 168 -14.51 19.85 -17.93
N CYS A 169 -13.49 20.41 -17.27
CA CYS A 169 -13.36 20.44 -15.82
C CYS A 169 -12.74 21.79 -15.40
N PRO A 170 -13.56 22.83 -15.20
CA PRO A 170 -13.06 24.15 -14.85
C PRO A 170 -12.42 24.19 -13.46
N ASP A 171 -12.75 23.26 -12.56
CA ASP A 171 -12.30 23.29 -11.16
C ASP A 171 -10.84 22.85 -10.97
N CYS A 172 -10.27 22.09 -11.91
CA CYS A 172 -8.93 21.51 -11.80
C CYS A 172 -7.92 22.17 -12.77
N ALA A 173 -6.70 22.34 -12.30
CA ALA A 173 -5.55 22.75 -13.09
C ALA A 173 -5.04 21.60 -13.97
N ASN A 174 -4.97 20.40 -13.39
CA ASN A 174 -4.70 19.13 -14.05
C ASN A 174 -5.75 18.10 -13.61
N CYS A 175 -6.80 17.93 -14.43
CA CYS A 175 -7.90 17.03 -14.07
C CYS A 175 -7.51 15.55 -14.21
N LYS A 176 -7.22 14.89 -13.09
CA LYS A 176 -6.88 13.46 -13.03
C LYS A 176 -7.95 12.56 -13.67
N LEU A 177 -9.24 12.89 -13.49
CA LEU A 177 -10.34 12.11 -14.09
C LEU A 177 -10.36 12.19 -15.63
N LEU A 178 -10.02 13.34 -16.22
CA LEU A 178 -9.98 13.46 -17.68
C LEU A 178 -8.86 12.60 -18.27
N HIS A 179 -7.69 12.58 -17.64
CA HIS A 179 -6.59 11.67 -18.03
C HIS A 179 -7.01 10.21 -17.91
N LEU A 180 -7.60 9.79 -16.78
CA LEU A 180 -8.07 8.42 -16.63
C LEU A 180 -9.13 8.04 -17.64
N THR A 181 -10.08 8.94 -17.93
CA THR A 181 -11.15 8.68 -18.90
C THR A 181 -10.58 8.46 -20.30
N ARG A 182 -9.57 9.26 -20.69
CA ARG A 182 -8.86 9.12 -21.96
C ARG A 182 -8.02 7.85 -22.03
N LEU A 183 -7.35 7.47 -20.95
CA LEU A 183 -6.45 6.31 -20.91
C LEU A 183 -7.19 4.98 -20.74
N ARG A 184 -8.35 4.97 -20.07
CA ARG A 184 -9.13 3.76 -19.74
C ARG A 184 -9.34 2.78 -20.90
N PRO A 185 -9.64 3.20 -22.16
CA PRO A 185 -9.83 2.26 -23.27
C PRO A 185 -8.59 1.43 -23.62
N HIS A 186 -7.38 1.87 -23.21
CA HIS A 186 -6.12 1.16 -23.46
C HIS A 186 -5.79 0.09 -22.41
N PHE A 187 -6.56 0.04 -21.31
CA PHE A 187 -6.25 -0.81 -20.16
C PHE A 187 -7.45 -1.69 -19.79
N ARG A 188 -7.16 -2.88 -19.29
CA ARG A 188 -8.17 -3.85 -18.84
C ARG A 188 -8.97 -3.31 -17.67
N ARG A 189 -8.30 -2.60 -16.76
CA ARG A 189 -8.90 -1.92 -15.61
C ARG A 189 -7.96 -0.84 -15.07
N VAL A 190 -8.52 0.01 -14.21
CA VAL A 190 -7.79 1.09 -13.54
C VAL A 190 -7.84 0.85 -12.03
N ILE A 191 -6.66 0.84 -11.42
CA ILE A 191 -6.44 0.86 -9.97
C ILE A 191 -5.99 2.28 -9.61
N TYR A 192 -6.61 2.89 -8.60
CA TYR A 192 -6.29 4.24 -8.17
C TYR A 192 -5.73 4.24 -6.75
N ILE A 193 -4.70 5.04 -6.50
CA ILE A 193 -4.03 5.21 -5.20
C ILE A 193 -3.95 6.70 -4.92
N GLY A 194 -4.47 7.17 -3.78
CA GLY A 194 -4.42 8.59 -3.41
C GLY A 194 -4.77 8.86 -1.95
N ASP A 195 -4.76 10.13 -1.58
CA ASP A 195 -5.03 10.58 -0.20
C ASP A 195 -5.80 11.90 -0.11
N GLY A 196 -5.86 12.68 -1.20
CA GLY A 196 -6.23 14.08 -1.17
C GLY A 196 -7.64 14.42 -1.69
N HIS A 197 -7.98 15.72 -1.63
CA HIS A 197 -9.27 16.22 -2.11
C HIS A 197 -9.44 16.08 -3.63
N SER A 198 -8.36 16.29 -4.40
CA SER A 198 -8.34 16.22 -5.86
C SER A 198 -8.56 14.78 -6.39
N ASP A 199 -8.38 13.77 -5.54
CA ASP A 199 -8.56 12.36 -5.86
C ASP A 199 -10.01 11.88 -5.81
N ARG A 200 -10.92 12.67 -5.24
CA ARG A 200 -12.34 12.29 -5.09
C ARG A 200 -12.96 11.86 -6.43
N CYS A 201 -12.74 12.64 -7.48
CA CYS A 201 -13.29 12.38 -8.80
C CYS A 201 -12.71 11.10 -9.44
N PRO A 202 -11.38 10.95 -9.64
CA PRO A 202 -10.83 9.75 -10.25
C PRO A 202 -11.09 8.47 -9.45
N ALA A 203 -11.09 8.52 -8.10
CA ALA A 203 -11.35 7.36 -7.25
C ALA A 203 -12.71 6.72 -7.53
N ARG A 204 -13.77 7.52 -7.72
CA ARG A 204 -15.14 7.02 -8.02
C ARG A 204 -15.25 6.28 -9.36
N HIS A 205 -14.32 6.51 -10.28
CA HIS A 205 -14.34 5.91 -11.62
C HIS A 205 -13.35 4.74 -11.76
N ALA A 206 -12.53 4.49 -10.75
CA ALA A 206 -11.59 3.38 -10.72
C ALA A 206 -12.28 2.05 -10.40
N THR A 207 -11.64 0.95 -10.81
CA THR A 207 -12.13 -0.41 -10.54
C THR A 207 -11.75 -0.89 -9.14
N THR A 208 -10.63 -0.38 -8.62
CA THR A 208 -10.15 -0.62 -7.25
C THR A 208 -9.50 0.65 -6.77
N VAL A 209 -9.79 1.04 -5.52
CA VAL A 209 -9.28 2.27 -4.92
C VAL A 209 -8.51 1.92 -3.66
N PHE A 210 -7.29 2.43 -3.55
CA PHE A 210 -6.53 2.52 -2.32
C PHE A 210 -6.56 3.98 -1.88
N ALA A 211 -7.02 4.24 -0.66
CA ALA A 211 -7.18 5.59 -0.14
C ALA A 211 -6.70 5.68 1.30
N LYS A 212 -6.03 6.77 1.65
CA LYS A 212 -5.70 7.13 3.03
C LYS A 212 -6.15 8.56 3.34
N SER A 213 -5.93 9.02 4.56
CA SER A 213 -6.13 10.42 4.98
C SER A 213 -7.50 11.00 4.58
N HIS A 214 -7.53 12.09 3.82
CA HIS A 214 -8.75 12.83 3.51
C HIS A 214 -9.62 12.12 2.48
N LEU A 215 -9.00 11.46 1.48
CA LEU A 215 -9.72 10.67 0.48
C LEU A 215 -10.48 9.52 1.14
N ALA A 216 -9.86 8.80 2.09
CA ALA A 216 -10.54 7.74 2.83
C ALA A 216 -11.80 8.25 3.55
N GLN A 217 -11.72 9.42 4.19
CA GLN A 217 -12.86 10.05 4.86
C GLN A 217 -13.98 10.42 3.87
N ILE A 218 -13.63 10.99 2.72
CA ILE A 218 -14.58 11.35 1.66
C ILE A 218 -15.29 10.10 1.13
N LEU A 219 -14.53 9.07 0.77
CA LEU A 219 -15.09 7.83 0.20
C LEU A 219 -15.96 7.09 1.22
N ALA A 220 -15.56 7.06 2.50
CA ALA A 220 -16.37 6.52 3.58
C ALA A 220 -17.71 7.26 3.74
N ALA A 221 -17.70 8.59 3.73
CA ALA A 221 -18.90 9.41 3.84
C ALA A 221 -19.85 9.22 2.64
N GLU A 222 -19.32 8.90 1.47
CA GLU A 222 -20.06 8.69 0.23
C GLU A 222 -20.48 7.23 0.00
N GLY A 223 -20.04 6.30 0.87
CA GLY A 223 -20.28 4.87 0.69
C GLY A 223 -19.57 4.27 -0.53
N VAL A 224 -18.50 4.91 -1.01
CA VAL A 224 -17.67 4.41 -2.12
C VAL A 224 -16.66 3.41 -1.56
N PRO A 225 -16.61 2.16 -2.05
CA PRO A 225 -15.69 1.18 -1.51
C PRO A 225 -14.23 1.52 -1.83
N TYR A 226 -13.37 1.45 -0.82
CA TYR A 226 -11.93 1.65 -0.94
C TYR A 226 -11.18 0.70 0.00
N ARG A 227 -9.88 0.58 -0.20
CA ARG A 227 -8.95 -0.10 0.70
C ARG A 227 -8.08 0.92 1.37
N GLU A 228 -8.03 0.90 2.69
CA GLU A 228 -7.10 1.74 3.43
C GLU A 228 -5.68 1.21 3.28
N PHE A 229 -4.70 2.12 3.26
CA PHE A 229 -3.29 1.78 3.26
C PHE A 229 -2.48 2.78 4.08
N GLU A 230 -1.41 2.32 4.70
CA GLU A 230 -0.47 3.14 5.45
C GLU A 230 0.69 3.62 4.57
N ASN A 231 1.21 2.72 3.74
CA ASN A 231 2.33 2.96 2.83
C ASN A 231 2.20 2.18 1.52
N LEU A 232 2.99 2.55 0.52
CA LEU A 232 2.93 1.97 -0.82
C LEU A 232 3.43 0.52 -0.88
N SER A 233 4.30 0.07 0.06
CA SER A 233 4.68 -1.34 0.17
C SER A 233 3.46 -2.21 0.51
N GLN A 234 2.53 -1.71 1.34
CA GLN A 234 1.28 -2.41 1.64
C GLN A 234 0.38 -2.53 0.39
N VAL A 235 0.30 -1.47 -0.42
CA VAL A 235 -0.43 -1.51 -1.70
C VAL A 235 0.20 -2.52 -2.65
N ALA A 236 1.53 -2.52 -2.78
CA ALA A 236 2.26 -3.49 -3.58
C ALA A 236 2.00 -4.92 -3.11
N ALA A 237 2.03 -5.18 -1.79
CA ALA A 237 1.70 -6.49 -1.23
C ALA A 237 0.27 -6.93 -1.60
N MET A 238 -0.73 -6.07 -1.34
CA MET A 238 -2.12 -6.33 -1.69
C MET A 238 -2.31 -6.63 -3.19
N LEU A 239 -1.64 -5.89 -4.06
CA LEU A 239 -1.70 -6.08 -5.50
C LEU A 239 -0.87 -7.27 -6.00
N SER A 240 0.17 -7.68 -5.30
CA SER A 240 0.93 -8.89 -5.67
C SER A 240 0.10 -10.17 -5.50
N GLY A 241 -0.90 -10.14 -4.61
CA GLY A 241 -1.63 -11.31 -4.14
C GLY A 241 -1.00 -11.98 -2.94
N ALA A 242 0.08 -11.40 -2.42
CA ALA A 242 0.57 -11.71 -1.10
C ALA A 242 -0.33 -10.99 -0.08
N GLY A 243 -1.26 -11.74 0.53
CA GLY A 243 -2.00 -11.23 1.68
C GLY A 243 -1.00 -10.69 2.70
N ALA A 244 -1.35 -9.56 3.34
CA ALA A 244 -0.54 -8.84 4.32
C ALA A 244 0.54 -9.72 4.99
N SER A 245 1.81 -9.37 4.73
CA SER A 245 3.07 -10.14 4.90
C SER A 245 3.44 -11.05 3.72
N GLY A 246 4.33 -10.54 2.86
CA GLY A 246 4.80 -11.13 1.60
C GLY A 246 5.64 -12.39 1.73
N ASP A 247 5.34 -13.26 2.69
CA ASP A 247 6.18 -14.39 3.08
C ASP A 247 5.47 -15.75 3.06
N PHE A 248 4.22 -15.84 2.59
CA PHE A 248 3.60 -17.11 2.23
C PHE A 248 2.55 -17.01 1.10
N GLU A 249 2.24 -18.13 0.46
CA GLU A 249 1.14 -18.32 -0.49
C GLU A 249 0.24 -19.48 -0.05
N ILE A 250 -1.07 -19.32 -0.24
CA ILE A 250 -2.06 -20.39 -0.08
C ILE A 250 -2.06 -21.21 -1.37
N LEU A 251 -1.91 -22.53 -1.25
CA LEU A 251 -1.92 -23.46 -2.37
C LEU A 251 -3.32 -24.01 -2.59
N ASP A 252 -3.70 -24.13 -3.86
CA ASP A 252 -4.96 -24.76 -4.28
C ASP A 252 -4.81 -26.28 -4.18
N HIS A 253 -5.11 -26.83 -3.00
CA HIS A 253 -5.04 -28.26 -2.74
C HIS A 253 -6.47 -28.82 -2.72
N ALA A 254 -6.75 -29.79 -3.58
CA ALA A 254 -8.10 -30.22 -3.98
C ALA A 254 -8.98 -30.82 -2.85
N ALA A 255 -8.51 -30.84 -1.59
CA ALA A 255 -9.24 -31.37 -0.44
C ALA A 255 -8.76 -30.86 0.94
N ASP A 256 -7.58 -30.22 1.02
CA ASP A 256 -6.90 -29.86 2.28
C ASP A 256 -6.45 -28.39 2.23
N TYR A 257 -6.16 -27.79 3.39
CA TYR A 257 -5.47 -26.49 3.39
C TYR A 257 -3.98 -26.70 3.23
N ALA A 258 -3.33 -25.86 2.42
CA ALA A 258 -1.88 -25.90 2.28
C ALA A 258 -1.33 -24.48 2.13
N VAL A 259 -0.17 -24.25 2.75
CA VAL A 259 0.62 -23.03 2.55
C VAL A 259 2.01 -23.36 2.07
N ARG A 260 2.56 -22.52 1.21
CA ARG A 260 4.00 -22.44 1.00
C ARG A 260 4.49 -21.13 1.59
N ALA A 261 5.41 -21.22 2.54
CA ALA A 261 5.98 -20.08 3.24
C ALA A 261 7.48 -19.92 2.89
N TRP A 262 8.01 -18.71 3.03
CA TRP A 262 9.41 -18.38 2.83
C TRP A 262 9.89 -17.34 3.85
N GLY A 263 11.20 -17.27 4.08
CA GLY A 263 11.80 -16.34 5.04
C GLY A 263 13.30 -16.22 4.85
N ARG A 264 13.90 -15.08 5.19
CA ARG A 264 15.35 -14.82 5.11
C ARG A 264 16.16 -15.68 6.11
N ASP A 265 15.51 -16.11 7.18
CA ASP A 265 16.04 -16.89 8.27
C ASP A 265 14.95 -17.79 8.86
N LEU A 266 15.33 -18.69 9.77
CA LEU A 266 14.39 -19.66 10.35
C LEU A 266 13.27 -18.99 11.15
N SER A 267 13.58 -17.92 11.89
CA SER A 267 12.58 -17.14 12.65
C SER A 267 11.50 -16.56 11.74
N SER A 268 11.90 -15.93 10.63
CA SER A 268 10.97 -15.38 9.65
C SER A 268 10.19 -16.48 8.92
N LEU A 269 10.83 -17.61 8.57
CA LEU A 269 10.13 -18.75 7.95
C LEU A 269 9.02 -19.34 8.86
N ILE A 270 9.31 -19.55 10.15
CA ILE A 270 8.32 -20.04 11.12
C ILE A 270 7.18 -19.04 11.27
N SER A 271 7.52 -17.76 11.38
CA SER A 271 6.52 -16.68 11.49
C SER A 271 5.60 -16.63 10.27
N ALA A 272 6.17 -16.79 9.06
CA ALA A 272 5.44 -16.84 7.80
C ALA A 272 4.45 -18.02 7.74
N ALA A 273 4.94 -19.22 8.03
CA ALA A 273 4.13 -20.43 8.03
C ALA A 273 3.00 -20.37 9.08
N ALA A 274 3.28 -19.78 10.25
CA ALA A 274 2.30 -19.59 11.31
C ALA A 274 1.18 -18.63 10.89
N ARG A 275 1.52 -17.50 10.27
CA ARG A 275 0.52 -16.57 9.72
C ARG A 275 -0.31 -17.20 8.62
N GLY A 276 0.33 -17.97 7.73
CA GLY A 276 -0.37 -18.76 6.72
C GLY A 276 -1.41 -19.70 7.32
N MET A 277 -1.01 -20.51 8.30
CA MET A 277 -1.91 -21.42 9.00
C MET A 277 -3.07 -20.68 9.70
N LEU A 278 -2.76 -19.63 10.47
CA LEU A 278 -3.77 -18.88 11.24
C LEU A 278 -4.77 -18.16 10.33
N SER A 279 -4.37 -17.77 9.12
CA SER A 279 -5.24 -17.11 8.14
C SER A 279 -6.42 -17.97 7.66
N PHE A 280 -6.29 -19.31 7.72
CA PHE A 280 -7.37 -20.26 7.46
C PHE A 280 -8.33 -20.38 8.66
N ILE A 281 -7.83 -20.16 9.88
CA ILE A 281 -8.58 -20.34 11.12
C ILE A 281 -9.42 -19.10 11.42
N ALA A 282 -8.83 -17.91 11.35
CA ALA A 282 -9.52 -16.67 11.71
C ALA A 282 -8.94 -15.42 11.04
N ASP A 283 -9.77 -14.37 11.01
CA ASP A 283 -9.35 -13.00 10.73
C ASP A 283 -8.85 -12.31 12.02
N THR A 284 -7.54 -12.17 12.16
CA THR A 284 -6.92 -11.61 13.37
C THR A 284 -6.61 -10.12 13.25
N GLU A 285 -6.97 -9.47 12.14
CA GLU A 285 -6.62 -8.08 11.87
C GLU A 285 -7.25 -7.13 12.90
N GLY A 286 -6.42 -6.27 13.51
CA GLY A 286 -6.83 -5.29 14.52
C GLY A 286 -7.14 -5.85 15.91
N LEU A 287 -7.04 -7.17 16.13
CA LEU A 287 -7.23 -7.75 17.45
C LEU A 287 -6.03 -7.45 18.36
N LYS A 288 -6.31 -6.99 19.58
CA LYS A 288 -5.29 -6.75 20.60
C LYS A 288 -5.22 -7.94 21.55
N PRO A 289 -4.03 -8.45 21.87
CA PRO A 289 -3.89 -9.59 22.78
C PRO A 289 -4.38 -9.22 24.18
N THR A 290 -5.13 -10.12 24.80
CA THR A 290 -5.54 -10.02 26.22
C THR A 290 -4.52 -10.65 27.16
N GLN A 291 -3.70 -11.56 26.63
CA GLN A 291 -2.66 -12.27 27.35
C GLN A 291 -1.50 -12.56 26.39
N THR A 292 -0.28 -12.61 26.92
CA THR A 292 0.90 -13.09 26.19
C THR A 292 1.41 -14.38 26.82
N LEU A 293 1.72 -15.36 26.00
CA LEU A 293 2.27 -16.67 26.38
C LEU A 293 3.66 -16.83 25.78
N THR A 294 4.56 -17.51 26.51
CA THR A 294 5.88 -17.90 25.99
C THR A 294 5.91 -19.40 25.84
N LEU A 295 6.26 -19.87 24.64
CA LEU A 295 6.36 -21.30 24.31
C LEU A 295 7.78 -21.61 23.86
N ASP A 296 8.43 -22.56 24.52
CA ASP A 296 9.73 -23.08 24.10
C ASP A 296 9.54 -24.40 23.35
N VAL A 297 10.11 -24.47 22.15
CA VAL A 297 9.97 -25.61 21.25
C VAL A 297 11.35 -26.12 20.86
N GLN A 298 11.54 -27.43 20.94
CA GLN A 298 12.74 -28.12 20.49
C GLN A 298 12.36 -29.21 19.49
N ALA A 299 13.29 -29.52 18.59
CA ALA A 299 13.09 -30.56 17.60
C ALA A 299 14.40 -31.20 17.16
N GLU A 300 14.27 -32.34 16.48
CA GLU A 300 15.36 -33.16 15.97
C GLU A 300 15.95 -32.59 14.66
N SER A 301 15.22 -31.72 13.97
CA SER A 301 15.64 -31.04 12.74
C SER A 301 14.93 -29.69 12.59
N VAL A 302 15.38 -28.87 11.64
CA VAL A 302 14.73 -27.59 11.32
C VAL A 302 13.33 -27.79 10.74
N GLU A 303 13.10 -28.83 9.95
CA GLU A 303 11.78 -29.20 9.44
C GLU A 303 10.80 -29.50 10.58
N TYR A 304 11.21 -30.40 11.48
CA TYR A 304 10.42 -30.76 12.66
C TYR A 304 10.20 -29.57 13.59
N LEU A 305 11.15 -28.63 13.65
CA LEU A 305 10.98 -27.41 14.43
C LEU A 305 9.85 -26.54 13.89
N VAL A 306 9.79 -26.30 12.58
CA VAL A 306 8.66 -25.56 11.96
C VAL A 306 7.35 -26.28 12.29
N HIS A 307 7.29 -27.60 12.10
CA HIS A 307 6.09 -28.39 12.43
C HIS A 307 5.66 -28.26 13.88
N HIS A 308 6.59 -28.43 14.84
CA HIS A 308 6.29 -28.37 16.27
C HIS A 308 5.83 -26.97 16.70
N CYS A 309 6.39 -25.90 16.13
CA CYS A 309 5.93 -24.54 16.35
C CYS A 309 4.48 -24.33 15.88
N LEU A 310 4.16 -24.77 14.66
CA LEU A 310 2.79 -24.69 14.13
C LEU A 310 1.81 -25.52 14.97
N ARG A 311 2.21 -26.73 15.37
CA ARG A 311 1.39 -27.58 16.24
C ARG A 311 1.14 -26.95 17.60
N ALA A 312 2.13 -26.28 18.19
CA ALA A 312 1.97 -25.58 19.46
C ALA A 312 0.95 -24.43 19.36
N LEU A 313 1.00 -23.65 18.28
CA LEU A 313 0.01 -22.60 18.02
C LEU A 313 -1.40 -23.16 17.74
N LEU A 314 -1.49 -24.26 16.99
CA LEU A 314 -2.76 -24.94 16.74
C LEU A 314 -3.38 -25.50 18.04
N TYR A 315 -2.55 -26.01 18.95
CA TYR A 315 -3.00 -26.47 20.26
C TYR A 315 -3.63 -25.34 21.09
N LEU A 316 -3.08 -24.13 21.03
CA LEU A 316 -3.71 -22.96 21.68
C LEU A 316 -5.12 -22.72 21.13
N VAL A 317 -5.29 -22.78 19.81
CA VAL A 317 -6.60 -22.62 19.16
C VAL A 317 -7.57 -23.69 19.65
N GLN A 318 -7.13 -24.94 19.70
CA GLN A 318 -7.94 -26.07 20.19
C GLN A 318 -8.32 -25.92 21.68
N ASP A 319 -7.48 -25.27 22.48
CA ASP A 319 -7.74 -24.92 23.88
C ASP A 319 -8.57 -23.63 24.04
N GLY A 320 -9.09 -23.07 22.95
CA GLY A 320 -9.96 -21.90 22.98
C GLY A 320 -9.23 -20.56 23.02
N GLN A 321 -7.93 -20.52 22.76
CA GLN A 321 -7.11 -19.30 22.71
C GLN A 321 -6.67 -19.02 21.26
N LEU A 322 -7.08 -17.89 20.70
CA LEU A 322 -6.71 -17.48 19.35
C LEU A 322 -5.41 -16.65 19.37
N PRO A 323 -4.32 -17.11 18.74
CA PRO A 323 -3.13 -16.29 18.53
C PRO A 323 -3.43 -15.10 17.62
N VAL A 324 -3.11 -13.89 18.08
CA VAL A 324 -3.32 -12.62 17.34
C VAL A 324 -2.02 -11.85 17.11
N THR A 325 -0.97 -12.12 17.91
CA THR A 325 0.38 -11.63 17.66
C THR A 325 1.40 -12.75 17.87
N LEU A 326 2.52 -12.69 17.14
CA LEU A 326 3.57 -13.71 17.21
C LEU A 326 4.95 -13.08 16.96
N SER A 327 5.86 -13.30 17.89
CA SER A 327 7.30 -13.07 17.73
C SER A 327 8.04 -14.39 17.88
N VAL A 328 8.99 -14.67 16.99
CA VAL A 328 9.75 -15.93 16.98
C VAL A 328 11.25 -15.64 17.06
N SER A 329 11.94 -16.34 17.94
CA SER A 329 13.40 -16.41 17.98
C SER A 329 13.83 -17.87 17.83
N ALA A 330 14.45 -18.23 16.70
CA ALA A 330 14.84 -19.60 16.39
C ALA A 330 16.35 -19.74 16.13
N SER A 331 16.87 -20.94 16.41
CA SER A 331 18.25 -21.35 16.18
C SER A 331 18.29 -22.69 15.45
N ASP A 332 19.19 -22.83 14.48
CA ASP A 332 19.38 -24.07 13.70
C ASP A 332 20.19 -25.12 14.47
N PHE A 333 21.00 -24.73 15.46
CA PHE A 333 21.92 -25.62 16.19
C PHE A 333 22.01 -25.31 17.70
N PRO A 334 21.42 -26.13 18.58
CA PRO A 334 20.43 -27.17 18.26
C PRO A 334 19.11 -26.55 17.74
N PRO A 335 18.32 -27.26 16.91
CA PRO A 335 17.01 -26.78 16.45
C PRO A 335 16.08 -26.46 17.62
N SER A 336 15.87 -25.17 17.85
CA SER A 336 15.02 -24.68 18.93
C SER A 336 14.42 -23.33 18.58
N ALA A 337 13.24 -23.05 19.12
CA ALA A 337 12.55 -21.78 18.95
C ALA A 337 11.84 -21.38 20.23
N GLN A 338 11.88 -20.09 20.53
CA GLN A 338 11.04 -19.46 21.53
C GLN A 338 9.99 -18.60 20.83
N LEU A 339 8.72 -18.81 21.16
CA LEU A 339 7.59 -18.10 20.61
C LEU A 339 6.99 -17.23 21.70
N GLU A 340 6.86 -15.92 21.45
CA GLU A 340 6.07 -15.02 22.25
C GLU A 340 4.74 -14.78 21.51
N VAL A 341 3.65 -15.27 22.09
CA VAL A 341 2.34 -15.36 21.44
C VAL A 341 1.32 -14.53 22.21
N GLY A 342 0.82 -13.47 21.60
CA GLY A 342 -0.33 -12.75 22.13
C GLY A 342 -1.63 -13.46 21.73
N VAL A 343 -2.52 -13.72 22.68
CA VAL A 343 -3.76 -14.46 22.48
C VAL A 343 -4.99 -13.68 22.93
N VAL A 344 -6.14 -14.02 22.34
CA VAL A 344 -7.48 -13.64 22.80
C VAL A 344 -8.36 -14.89 22.95
N PRO A 345 -9.31 -14.94 23.90
CA PRO A 345 -10.25 -16.06 23.97
C PRO A 345 -11.07 -16.15 22.69
N ILE A 346 -11.15 -17.33 22.07
CA ILE A 346 -11.96 -17.57 20.85
C ILE A 346 -13.42 -17.18 21.08
N ALA A 347 -13.94 -17.37 22.29
CA ALA A 347 -15.28 -16.95 22.66
C ALA A 347 -15.55 -15.46 22.41
N SER A 348 -14.51 -14.61 22.46
CA SER A 348 -14.59 -13.16 22.21
C SER A 348 -14.39 -12.75 20.75
N ALA A 349 -13.99 -13.68 19.87
CA ALA A 349 -13.68 -13.44 18.46
C ALA A 349 -14.42 -14.42 17.53
N ARG A 350 -15.60 -14.92 17.93
CA ARG A 350 -16.35 -15.94 17.17
C ARG A 350 -16.75 -15.47 15.77
N ASP A 351 -17.06 -14.18 15.62
CA ASP A 351 -17.40 -13.54 14.35
C ASP A 351 -16.22 -13.47 13.37
N ARG A 352 -15.00 -13.74 13.85
CA ARG A 352 -13.77 -13.70 13.07
C ARG A 352 -13.31 -15.07 12.56
N LEU A 353 -13.88 -16.16 13.05
CA LEU A 353 -13.50 -17.51 12.64
C LEU A 353 -13.88 -17.76 11.17
N ARG A 354 -12.99 -18.41 10.42
CA ARG A 354 -13.14 -18.69 8.98
C ARG A 354 -13.28 -20.19 8.71
N GLY A 355 -12.44 -21.00 9.33
CA GLY A 355 -12.37 -22.43 9.10
C GLY A 355 -11.72 -23.16 10.28
N GLU A 356 -11.58 -24.48 10.12
CA GLU A 356 -10.97 -25.36 11.12
C GLU A 356 -9.76 -26.06 10.50
N ILE A 357 -8.71 -26.24 11.31
CA ILE A 357 -7.57 -27.11 11.03
C ILE A 357 -7.51 -28.10 12.19
N LYS A 358 -7.48 -29.40 11.89
CA LYS A 358 -7.39 -30.47 12.88
C LYS A 358 -5.94 -30.82 13.20
N ALA A 359 -5.07 -30.83 12.19
CA ALA A 359 -3.67 -31.18 12.38
C ALA A 359 -2.73 -30.52 11.35
N VAL A 360 -1.49 -30.29 11.79
CA VAL A 360 -0.36 -29.99 10.91
C VAL A 360 0.25 -31.31 10.44
N THR A 361 0.30 -31.56 9.14
CA THR A 361 0.78 -32.85 8.61
C THR A 361 2.30 -32.87 8.47
N TYR A 362 2.86 -34.08 8.34
CA TYR A 362 4.27 -34.30 7.98
C TYR A 362 4.47 -34.50 6.47
N HIS A 363 3.44 -34.24 5.65
CA HIS A 363 3.50 -34.56 4.23
C HIS A 363 4.46 -33.63 3.49
N ASN A 364 5.50 -34.20 2.88
CA ASN A 364 6.49 -33.48 2.06
C ASN A 364 7.19 -32.30 2.79
N LEU A 365 7.30 -32.39 4.12
CA LEU A 365 7.86 -31.36 4.97
C LEU A 365 9.38 -31.25 4.76
N ALA A 366 9.79 -30.24 3.99
CA ALA A 366 11.20 -30.02 3.66
C ALA A 366 11.51 -28.52 3.62
N VAL A 367 12.50 -28.08 4.41
CA VAL A 367 13.00 -26.71 4.33
C VAL A 367 14.00 -26.62 3.19
N ARG A 368 13.66 -25.84 2.16
CA ARG A 368 14.50 -25.63 0.98
C ARG A 368 15.25 -24.32 1.14
N ARG A 369 16.57 -24.37 0.98
CA ARG A 369 17.43 -23.18 0.93
C ARG A 369 17.61 -22.75 -0.52
N GLU A 370 17.06 -21.60 -0.86
CA GLU A 370 17.25 -20.90 -2.14
C GLU A 370 18.36 -19.84 -1.97
N ALA A 371 18.74 -19.15 -3.06
CA ALA A 371 19.89 -18.24 -3.07
C ALA A 371 19.78 -17.10 -2.05
N ASP A 372 18.56 -16.67 -1.70
CA ASP A 372 18.26 -15.51 -0.87
C ASP A 372 17.25 -15.79 0.27
N ARG A 373 16.73 -17.02 0.38
CA ARG A 373 15.67 -17.36 1.34
C ARG A 373 15.59 -18.85 1.68
N LEU A 374 14.93 -19.15 2.78
CA LEU A 374 14.38 -20.45 3.12
C LEU A 374 12.93 -20.53 2.65
N SER A 375 12.45 -21.72 2.27
CA SER A 375 11.05 -21.97 1.99
C SER A 375 10.59 -23.34 2.51
N ILE A 376 9.31 -23.47 2.80
CA ILE A 376 8.68 -24.72 3.23
C ILE A 376 7.24 -24.78 2.71
N GLU A 377 6.79 -25.98 2.36
CA GLU A 377 5.39 -26.27 2.07
C GLU A 377 4.81 -27.09 3.23
N VAL A 378 3.65 -26.67 3.73
CA VAL A 378 2.97 -27.31 4.86
C VAL A 378 1.53 -27.55 4.46
N VAL A 379 1.11 -28.82 4.58
CA VAL A 379 -0.26 -29.26 4.36
C VAL A 379 -0.93 -29.48 5.72
N PHE A 380 -2.20 -29.12 5.82
CA PHE A 380 -3.03 -29.20 7.02
C PHE A 380 -4.24 -30.10 6.78
N ASP A 381 -4.54 -30.94 7.76
CA ASP A 381 -5.76 -31.74 7.79
C ASP A 381 -6.90 -30.87 8.35
N THR A 382 -8.07 -30.89 7.71
CA THR A 382 -9.21 -29.98 8.00
C THR A 382 -10.45 -30.70 8.49
#